data_AF-A0A350J9B3-F1
#
_entry.id   AF-A0A350J9B3-F1
#
_cell.length_a   1.000
_cell.length_b   1.000
_cell.length_c   1.000
_cell.angle_alpha   90.00
_cell.angle_beta   90.00
_cell.angle_gamma   90.00
#
_symmetry.space_group_name_H-M   'P 1'
#
loop_
_entity.id
_entity.type
_entity.pdbx_description
1 polymer ?
#
loop_
_entity_poly.entity_id
_entity_poly.type
_entity_poly.pdbx_seq_one_letter_code
_entity_poly.pdbx_strand_id
1 'polypeptide(L)'
;MTGAARSVVRMMRFDGVFWIILASLQIIFGIPLILFFGYGIAMIGCGIWNIYAATRTLKNAGIFSQYPSMIFPFWRDSLNSILISMGINLVLGGAIGVLAGVYDLLVRDYVVKHESELKASV
;
A
#
# COMPACT_ATOMS: atom_id res chain seq x y z
N MET A 1 -4.67 22.04 -6.64
CA MET A 1 -4.47 20.95 -5.64
C MET A 1 -4.14 21.58 -4.29
N THR A 2 -4.89 21.22 -3.24
CA THR A 2 -4.70 21.72 -1.86
C THR A 2 -3.40 21.21 -1.22
N GLY A 3 -3.06 21.77 -0.05
CA GLY A 3 -1.95 21.28 0.77
C GLY A 3 -2.09 19.79 1.11
N ALA A 4 -3.25 19.39 1.65
CA ALA A 4 -3.55 18.00 1.99
C ALA A 4 -3.42 17.06 0.78
N ALA A 5 -3.99 17.41 -0.38
CA ALA A 5 -3.91 16.56 -1.56
C ALA A 5 -2.46 16.34 -2.04
N ARG A 6 -1.61 17.38 -1.99
CA ARG A 6 -0.16 17.23 -2.28
C ARG A 6 0.54 16.30 -1.30
N SER A 7 0.22 16.40 0.00
CA SER A 7 0.77 15.53 1.03
C SER A 7 0.39 14.08 0.78
N VAL A 8 -0.90 13.80 0.51
CA VAL A 8 -1.38 12.43 0.25
C VAL A 8 -0.69 11.83 -0.98
N VAL A 9 -0.61 12.57 -2.10
CA VAL A 9 0.09 12.08 -3.30
C VAL A 9 1.55 11.75 -2.99
N ARG A 10 2.23 12.57 -2.19
CA ARG A 10 3.62 12.29 -1.78
C ARG A 10 3.70 11.05 -0.91
N MET A 11 2.79 10.91 0.07
CA MET A 11 2.72 9.73 0.94
C MET A 11 2.45 8.46 0.13
N MET A 12 1.57 8.50 -0.87
CA MET A 12 1.29 7.37 -1.77
C MET A 12 2.48 6.98 -2.65
N ARG A 13 3.25 7.97 -3.12
CA ARG A 13 4.49 7.68 -3.87
C ARG A 13 5.52 7.01 -3.00
N PHE A 14 5.69 7.50 -1.77
CA PHE A 14 6.55 6.86 -0.79
C PHE A 14 6.06 5.45 -0.47
N ASP A 15 4.76 5.28 -0.21
CA ASP A 15 4.13 3.99 0.06
C ASP A 15 4.40 2.96 -1.05
N GLY A 16 4.12 3.33 -2.30
CA GLY A 16 4.34 2.42 -3.43
C GLY A 16 5.81 2.04 -3.61
N VAL A 17 6.74 2.98 -3.43
CA VAL A 17 8.18 2.64 -3.47
C VAL A 17 8.57 1.74 -2.30
N PHE A 18 8.05 2.03 -1.10
CA PHE A 18 8.30 1.25 0.10
C PHE A 18 7.81 -0.20 -0.07
N TRP A 19 6.59 -0.40 -0.54
CA TRP A 19 6.05 -1.72 -0.84
C TRP A 19 6.87 -2.47 -1.90
N ILE A 20 7.34 -1.81 -2.97
CA ILE A 20 8.18 -2.47 -3.98
C ILE A 20 9.48 -3.00 -3.36
N ILE A 21 10.12 -2.20 -2.50
CA ILE A 21 11.37 -2.60 -1.82
C ILE A 21 11.10 -3.81 -0.92
N LEU A 22 10.07 -3.73 -0.07
CA LEU A 22 9.73 -4.80 0.87
C LEU A 22 9.30 -6.09 0.15
N ALA A 23 8.53 -5.97 -0.92
CA ALA A 23 8.09 -7.11 -1.72
C ALA A 23 9.25 -7.76 -2.49
N SER A 24 10.22 -6.97 -2.95
CA SER A 24 11.45 -7.49 -3.55
C SER A 24 12.26 -8.29 -2.52
N LEU A 25 12.39 -7.78 -1.29
CA LEU A 25 13.03 -8.52 -0.20
C LEU A 25 12.26 -9.79 0.16
N GLN A 26 10.93 -9.74 0.18
CA GLN A 26 10.07 -10.91 0.42
C GLN A 26 10.29 -12.01 -0.63
N ILE A 27 10.47 -11.66 -1.91
CA ILE A 27 10.81 -12.64 -2.95
C ILE A 27 12.19 -13.23 -2.71
N ILE A 28 13.20 -12.40 -2.44
CA ILE A 28 14.59 -12.84 -2.21
C ILE A 28 14.66 -13.81 -1.03
N PHE A 29 14.02 -13.48 0.10
CA PHE A 29 13.97 -14.34 1.27
C PHE A 29 13.08 -15.57 1.09
N GLY A 30 12.11 -15.53 0.17
CA GLY A 30 11.25 -16.67 -0.14
C GLY A 30 12.00 -17.79 -0.88
N ILE A 31 13.00 -17.46 -1.71
CA ILE A 31 13.81 -18.43 -2.47
C ILE A 31 14.45 -19.52 -1.59
N PRO A 32 15.24 -19.19 -0.54
CA PRO A 32 15.83 -20.23 0.32
C PRO A 32 14.78 -21.03 1.11
N LEU A 33 13.54 -20.53 1.24
CA LEU A 33 12.45 -21.17 1.99
C LEU A 33 11.53 -22.02 1.12
N ILE A 34 11.81 -22.20 -0.17
CA ILE A 34 10.97 -22.99 -1.09
C ILE A 34 10.77 -24.43 -0.59
N LEU A 35 11.83 -25.05 -0.06
CA LEU A 35 11.80 -26.43 0.45
C LEU A 35 11.09 -26.55 1.81
N PHE A 36 10.73 -25.43 2.44
CA PHE A 36 10.09 -25.39 3.76
C PHE A 36 8.56 -25.50 3.63
N PHE A 37 8.06 -26.70 3.32
CA PHE A 37 6.61 -27.01 3.22
C PHE A 37 5.81 -26.07 2.30
N GLY A 38 6.44 -25.54 1.23
CA GLY A 38 5.80 -24.62 0.29
C GLY A 38 5.65 -23.17 0.78
N TYR A 39 6.16 -22.85 1.97
CA TYR A 39 6.13 -21.49 2.53
C TYR A 39 6.86 -20.48 1.62
N GLY A 40 8.04 -20.84 1.11
CA GLY A 40 8.78 -19.97 0.19
C GLY A 40 8.01 -19.63 -1.09
N ILE A 41 7.22 -20.56 -1.62
CA ILE A 41 6.37 -20.33 -2.81
C ILE A 41 5.27 -19.31 -2.48
N ALA A 42 4.60 -19.48 -1.34
CA ALA A 42 3.57 -18.55 -0.89
C ALA A 42 4.13 -17.14 -0.63
N MET A 43 5.32 -17.07 -0.05
CA MET A 43 6.03 -15.82 0.23
C MET A 43 6.44 -15.09 -1.06
N ILE A 44 6.95 -15.82 -2.07
CA ILE A 44 7.23 -15.26 -3.40
C ILE A 44 5.94 -14.77 -4.07
N GLY A 45 4.87 -15.56 -4.03
CA GLY A 45 3.57 -15.18 -4.58
C GLY A 45 3.01 -13.89 -3.96
N CYS A 46 3.09 -13.77 -2.63
CA CYS A 46 2.72 -12.55 -1.92
C CYS A 46 3.61 -11.37 -2.32
N GLY A 47 4.92 -11.57 -2.47
CA GLY A 47 5.83 -10.54 -2.96
C GLY A 47 5.44 -10.05 -4.37
N ILE A 48 5.11 -10.95 -5.30
CA ILE A 48 4.65 -10.57 -6.64
C ILE A 48 3.34 -9.75 -6.55
N TRP A 49 2.39 -10.20 -5.73
CA TRP A 49 1.14 -9.47 -5.51
C TRP A 49 1.37 -8.08 -4.94
N ASN A 50 2.26 -7.96 -3.95
CA ASN A 50 2.62 -6.70 -3.32
C ASN A 50 3.28 -5.73 -4.31
N ILE A 51 4.15 -6.21 -5.22
CA ILE A 51 4.70 -5.39 -6.32
C ILE A 51 3.59 -4.88 -7.25
N TYR A 52 2.63 -5.75 -7.61
CA TYR A 52 1.50 -5.37 -8.44
C TYR A 52 0.63 -4.30 -7.77
N ALA A 53 0.28 -4.51 -6.49
CA ALA A 53 -0.49 -3.56 -5.70
C ALA A 53 0.23 -2.21 -5.56
N ALA A 54 1.53 -2.22 -5.25
CA ALA A 54 2.35 -1.02 -5.15
C ALA A 54 2.42 -0.24 -6.46
N THR A 55 2.57 -0.94 -7.59
CA THR A 55 2.55 -0.32 -8.92
C THR A 55 1.20 0.35 -9.21
N ARG A 56 0.09 -0.26 -8.77
CA ARG A 56 -1.25 0.36 -8.83
C ARG A 56 -1.33 1.59 -7.94
N THR A 57 -0.77 1.57 -6.73
CA THR A 57 -0.71 2.75 -5.84
C THR A 57 0.06 3.90 -6.50
N LEU A 58 1.21 3.63 -7.12
CA LEU A 58 1.99 4.64 -7.84
C LEU A 58 1.21 5.23 -9.02
N LYS A 59 0.51 4.39 -9.79
CA LYS A 59 -0.37 4.84 -10.87
C LYS A 59 -1.50 5.72 -10.35
N ASN A 60 -2.14 5.32 -9.25
CA ASN A 60 -3.19 6.10 -8.60
C ASN A 60 -2.67 7.44 -8.08
N ALA A 61 -1.45 7.49 -7.53
CA ALA A 61 -0.83 8.75 -7.13
C ALA A 61 -0.65 9.72 -8.31
N GLY A 62 -0.32 9.20 -9.50
CA GLY A 62 -0.29 9.98 -10.75
C GLY A 62 -1.67 10.51 -11.13
N ILE A 63 -2.69 9.66 -11.11
CA ILE A 63 -4.08 10.03 -11.39
C ILE A 63 -4.58 11.09 -10.40
N PHE A 64 -4.34 10.91 -9.10
CA PHE A 64 -4.77 11.84 -8.05
C PHE A 64 -4.02 13.17 -8.06
N SER A 65 -2.83 13.20 -8.66
CA SER A 65 -2.14 14.47 -8.93
C SER A 65 -2.92 15.33 -9.93
N GLN A 66 -3.66 14.71 -10.86
CA GLN A 66 -4.48 15.38 -11.88
C GLN A 66 -5.93 15.59 -11.41
N TYR A 67 -6.44 14.64 -10.62
CA TYR A 67 -7.83 14.61 -10.15
C TYR A 67 -7.89 14.41 -8.62
N PRO A 68 -7.62 15.46 -7.82
CA PRO A 68 -7.54 15.35 -6.36
C PRO A 68 -8.86 14.94 -5.69
N SER A 69 -10.00 15.22 -6.32
CA SER A 69 -11.34 14.85 -5.84
C SER A 69 -11.54 13.34 -5.66
N MET A 70 -10.73 12.51 -6.32
CA MET A 70 -10.77 11.04 -6.19
C MET A 70 -10.04 10.49 -4.96
N ILE A 71 -9.22 11.31 -4.27
CA ILE A 71 -8.40 10.85 -3.13
C ILE A 71 -9.27 10.35 -1.98
N PHE A 72 -10.22 11.19 -1.52
CA PHE A 72 -11.06 10.85 -0.37
C PHE A 72 -11.92 9.60 -0.59
N PRO A 73 -12.71 9.46 -1.67
CA PRO A 73 -13.53 8.26 -1.86
C PRO A 73 -12.68 6.99 -1.95
N PHE A 74 -11.50 7.04 -2.59
CA PHE A 74 -10.60 5.89 -2.67
C PHE A 74 -10.13 5.40 -1.29
N TRP A 75 -9.66 6.30 -0.43
CA TRP A 75 -9.12 5.93 0.89
C TRP A 75 -10.21 5.69 1.95
N ARG A 76 -11.39 6.28 1.81
CA ARG A 76 -12.51 6.02 2.72
C ARG A 76 -12.85 4.52 2.76
N ASP A 77 -12.89 3.89 1.59
CA ASP A 77 -13.34 2.51 1.42
C ASP A 77 -12.20 1.48 1.50
N SER A 78 -10.94 1.92 1.68
CA SER A 78 -9.78 1.03 1.64
C SER A 78 -9.49 0.24 2.93
N LEU A 79 -10.18 0.53 4.05
CA LEU A 79 -9.86 -0.07 5.37
C LEU A 79 -9.86 -1.60 5.33
N ASN A 80 -10.92 -2.20 4.80
CA ASN A 80 -11.06 -3.66 4.76
C ASN A 80 -9.96 -4.27 3.90
N SER A 81 -9.64 -3.67 2.76
CA SER A 81 -8.56 -4.13 1.88
C SER A 81 -7.19 -4.07 2.56
N ILE A 82 -6.91 -3.00 3.32
CA ILE A 82 -5.67 -2.85 4.10
C ILE A 82 -5.59 -3.95 5.18
N LEU A 83 -6.67 -4.15 5.95
CA LEU A 83 -6.70 -5.17 7.00
C LEU A 83 -6.55 -6.60 6.46
N ILE A 84 -7.20 -6.91 5.33
CA ILE A 84 -7.05 -8.21 4.66
C ILE A 84 -5.60 -8.38 4.16
N SER A 85 -5.02 -7.36 3.53
CA SER A 85 -3.62 -7.39 3.09
C SER A 85 -2.65 -7.62 4.26
N MET A 86 -2.87 -6.93 5.38
CA MET A 86 -2.09 -7.13 6.61
C MET A 86 -2.22 -8.54 7.16
N GLY A 87 -3.43 -9.12 7.17
CA GLY A 87 -3.65 -10.49 7.61
C GLY A 87 -2.93 -11.52 6.73
N ILE A 88 -3.02 -11.36 5.41
CA ILE A 88 -2.29 -12.21 4.45
C ILE A 88 -0.78 -12.09 4.66
N ASN A 89 -0.28 -10.86 4.79
CA ASN A 89 1.14 -10.62 5.00
C ASN A 89 1.62 -11.13 6.37
N LEU A 90 0.80 -11.08 7.43
CA LEU A 90 1.17 -11.65 8.73
C LEU A 90 1.43 -13.16 8.63
N VAL A 91 0.62 -13.89 7.84
CA VAL A 91 0.70 -15.35 7.69
C VAL A 91 1.76 -15.76 6.66
N LEU A 92 1.84 -15.06 5.53
CA LEU A 92 2.62 -15.49 4.35
C LEU A 92 3.82 -14.58 4.03
N GLY A 93 3.82 -13.34 4.50
CA GLY A 93 4.89 -12.35 4.27
C GLY A 93 5.72 -11.98 5.49
N GLY A 94 5.34 -12.50 6.66
CA GLY A 94 5.95 -12.16 7.95
C GLY A 94 5.72 -10.71 8.37
N ALA A 95 6.46 -10.30 9.41
CA ALA A 95 6.31 -8.99 10.06
C ALA A 95 6.53 -7.80 9.10
N ILE A 96 7.34 -7.97 8.05
CA ILE A 96 7.67 -6.92 7.09
C ILE A 96 6.42 -6.41 6.37
N GLY A 97 5.56 -7.30 5.88
CA GLY A 97 4.34 -6.89 5.18
C GLY A 97 3.28 -6.29 6.13
N VAL A 98 3.33 -6.62 7.42
CA VAL A 98 2.50 -5.96 8.44
C VAL A 98 2.93 -4.52 8.65
N LEU A 99 4.23 -4.24 8.73
CA LEU A 99 4.76 -2.87 8.86
C LEU A 99 4.36 -1.99 7.67
N ALA A 100 4.36 -2.53 6.46
CA ALA A 100 3.89 -1.83 5.27
C ALA A 100 2.40 -1.48 5.36
N GLY A 101 1.55 -2.42 5.77
CA GLY A 101 0.12 -2.14 5.98
C GLY A 101 -0.17 -1.15 7.12
N VAL A 102 0.71 -1.04 8.13
CA VAL A 102 0.61 0.05 9.11
C VAL A 102 0.81 1.41 8.44
N TYR A 103 1.74 1.53 7.49
CA TYR A 103 1.91 2.77 6.75
C TYR A 103 0.68 3.09 5.89
N ASP A 104 0.06 2.09 5.24
CA ASP A 104 -1.22 2.28 4.54
C ASP A 104 -2.32 2.84 5.45
N LEU A 105 -2.40 2.35 6.70
CA LEU A 105 -3.32 2.88 7.71
C LEU A 105 -3.00 4.34 8.07
N LEU A 106 -1.73 4.73 8.13
CA LEU A 106 -1.32 6.12 8.37
C LEU A 106 -1.71 7.04 7.21
N VAL A 107 -1.54 6.60 5.95
CA VAL A 107 -2.01 7.37 4.79
C VAL A 107 -3.52 7.54 4.85
N ARG A 108 -4.25 6.45 5.15
CA ARG A 108 -5.71 6.49 5.28
C ARG A 108 -6.17 7.43 6.39
N ASP A 109 -5.57 7.32 7.58
CA ASP A 109 -5.90 8.17 8.73
C ASP A 109 -5.66 9.65 8.40
N TYR A 110 -4.54 9.96 7.74
CA TYR A 110 -4.28 11.32 7.25
C TYR A 110 -5.38 11.81 6.31
N VAL A 111 -5.82 10.99 5.35
CA VAL A 111 -6.90 11.34 4.41
C VAL A 111 -8.23 11.59 5.13
N VAL A 112 -8.60 10.73 6.07
CA VAL A 112 -9.85 10.88 6.84
C VAL A 112 -9.82 12.14 7.70
N LYS A 113 -8.68 12.46 8.32
CA LYS A 113 -8.51 13.69 9.12
C LYS A 113 -8.60 14.98 8.30
N HIS A 114 -8.27 14.94 7.01
CA HIS A 114 -8.30 16.09 6.11
C HIS A 114 -9.48 16.01 5.11
N GLU A 115 -10.57 15.33 5.48
CA GLU A 115 -11.74 15.10 4.63
C GLU A 115 -12.29 16.41 4.03
N SER A 116 -12.47 17.46 4.83
CA SER A 116 -13.03 18.73 4.39
C SER A 116 -12.18 19.41 3.32
N GLU A 117 -10.86 19.43 3.50
CA GLU A 117 -9.91 19.97 2.52
C GLU A 117 -9.90 19.16 1.22
N LEU A 118 -9.93 17.84 1.33
CA LEU A 118 -9.89 16.95 0.17
C LEU A 118 -11.20 16.98 -0.63
N LYS A 119 -12.35 17.09 0.04
CA LYS A 119 -13.65 17.30 -0.62
C LYS A 119 -13.78 18.66 -1.27
N ALA A 120 -13.13 19.70 -0.73
CA ALA A 120 -13.09 21.04 -1.32
C ALA A 120 -12.10 21.16 -2.49
N SER A 121 -11.28 20.14 -2.75
CA SER A 121 -10.25 20.13 -3.80
C SER A 121 -10.80 19.83 -5.21
N VAL A 122 -12.06 20.18 -5.47
CA VAL A 122 -12.76 19.98 -6.76
C VAL A 122 -12.10 20.78 -7.88
#